data_AF-X1D7W6-F1
#
_entry.id   AF-X1D7W6-F1
#
_cell.length_a   1.000
_cell.length_b   1.000
_cell.length_c   1.000
_cell.angle_alpha   90.00
_cell.angle_beta   90.00
_cell.angle_gamma   90.00
#
_symmetry.space_group_name_H-M   'P 1'
#
loop_
_entity.id
_entity.type
_entity.pdbx_description
1 polymer ?
#
loop_
_entity_poly.entity_id
_entity_poly.type
_entity_poly.pdbx_seq_one_letter_code
_entity_poly.pdbx_strand_id
1 'polypeptide(L)'
;GTITPVAVLEPVQISGSVVSRATLHNIDEIRRKDVRIGDTVLVQKAGKVIPELVKVITEKRTGDEKIFDMPKKCPACNSNIIRLHNEVAYRCINAVCSAQQFEKIVHFASRGAMDIDGY
;
A
#
# COMPACT_ATOMS: atom_id res chain seq x y z
N GLY A 1 7.81 9.67 2.04
CA GLY A 1 6.99 10.62 1.24
C GLY A 1 5.97 9.94 0.35
N THR A 2 6.34 8.81 -0.27
CA THR A 2 5.46 7.98 -1.10
C THR A 2 4.21 7.55 -0.34
N ILE A 3 3.07 7.59 -1.02
CA ILE A 3 1.77 7.13 -0.51
C ILE A 3 1.42 5.85 -1.26
N THR A 4 1.56 4.74 -0.54
CA THR A 4 1.37 3.40 -1.09
C THR A 4 0.00 2.87 -0.66
N PRO A 5 -0.87 2.47 -1.60
CA PRO A 5 -2.13 1.84 -1.26
C PRO A 5 -1.87 0.42 -0.73
N VAL A 6 -2.61 0.04 0.32
CA VAL A 6 -2.55 -1.29 0.94
C VAL A 6 -3.96 -1.85 0.99
N ALA A 7 -4.14 -3.06 0.47
CA ALA A 7 -5.38 -3.79 0.62
C ALA A 7 -5.48 -4.31 2.05
N VAL A 8 -6.58 -3.99 2.73
CA VAL A 8 -6.98 -4.63 3.99
C VAL A 8 -7.96 -5.73 3.62
N LEU A 9 -7.64 -6.95 4.03
CA LEU A 9 -8.33 -8.17 3.63
C LEU A 9 -8.99 -8.80 4.84
N GLU A 10 -10.08 -9.53 4.60
CA GLU A 10 -10.57 -10.50 5.59
C GLU A 10 -9.44 -11.52 5.89
N PRO A 11 -9.15 -11.81 7.17
CA PRO A 11 -8.05 -12.69 7.53
C PRO A 11 -8.15 -14.06 6.86
N VAL A 12 -7.12 -14.42 6.09
CA VAL A 12 -7.06 -15.70 5.37
C VAL A 12 -5.75 -16.43 5.66
N GLN A 13 -5.79 -17.76 5.82
CA GLN A 13 -4.59 -18.56 6.00
C GLN A 13 -3.92 -18.87 4.66
N ILE A 14 -2.65 -18.51 4.52
CA ILE A 14 -1.82 -18.82 3.35
C ILE A 14 -0.50 -19.41 3.84
N SER A 15 -0.24 -20.67 3.48
CA SER A 15 1.02 -21.37 3.82
C SER A 15 1.38 -21.29 5.31
N GLY A 16 0.41 -21.54 6.20
CA GLY A 16 0.63 -21.59 7.65
C GLY A 16 0.69 -20.24 8.38
N SER A 17 0.46 -19.10 7.71
CA SER A 17 0.28 -17.82 8.39
C SER A 17 -0.99 -17.11 7.95
N VAL A 18 -1.55 -16.30 8.84
CA VAL A 18 -2.70 -15.45 8.56
C VAL A 18 -2.21 -14.20 7.81
N VAL A 19 -2.89 -13.88 6.71
CA VAL A 19 -2.67 -12.67 5.91
C VAL A 19 -3.92 -11.82 6.01
N SER A 20 -3.76 -10.57 6.44
CA SER A 20 -4.82 -9.56 6.53
C SER A 20 -4.51 -8.28 5.74
N ARG A 21 -3.30 -8.19 5.17
CA ARG A 21 -2.83 -7.03 4.41
C ARG A 21 -2.06 -7.52 3.18
N ALA A 22 -2.26 -6.85 2.05
CA ALA A 22 -1.49 -7.09 0.83
C ALA A 22 -1.13 -5.77 0.14
N THR A 23 0.05 -5.71 -0.47
CA THR A 23 0.46 -4.53 -1.24
C THR A 23 -0.30 -4.45 -2.56
N LEU A 24 -0.70 -3.23 -2.94
CA LEU A 24 -1.26 -2.92 -4.26
C LEU A 24 -0.28 -2.13 -5.14
N HIS A 25 0.95 -1.90 -4.65
CA HIS A 25 2.04 -1.16 -5.29
C HIS A 25 1.74 0.33 -5.57
N ASN A 26 0.76 0.65 -6.41
CA ASN A 26 0.37 2.02 -6.77
C ASN A 26 -1.07 2.06 -7.34
N ILE A 27 -1.59 3.26 -7.63
CA ILE A 27 -2.94 3.43 -8.15
C ILE A 27 -3.12 2.90 -9.59
N ASP A 28 -2.05 2.93 -10.40
CA ASP A 28 -2.13 2.43 -11.78
C ASP A 28 -2.31 0.91 -11.78
N GLU A 29 -1.66 0.19 -10.87
CA GLU A 29 -1.85 -1.25 -10.66
C GLU A 29 -3.26 -1.60 -10.19
N ILE A 30 -3.83 -0.79 -9.29
CA ILE A 30 -5.24 -0.92 -8.86
C ILE A 30 -6.16 -0.79 -10.06
N ARG A 31 -5.96 0.24 -10.89
CA ARG A 31 -6.77 0.48 -12.09
C ARG A 31 -6.57 -0.60 -13.14
N ARG A 32 -5.33 -1.05 -13.36
CA ARG A 32 -4.98 -2.13 -14.31
C ARG A 32 -5.65 -3.45 -13.95
N LYS A 33 -5.69 -3.78 -12.66
CA LYS A 33 -6.35 -4.99 -12.13
C LYS A 33 -7.86 -4.79 -11.85
N ASP A 34 -8.38 -3.57 -12.09
CA ASP A 34 -9.74 -3.13 -11.73
C ASP A 34 -10.12 -3.51 -10.30
N VAL A 35 -9.22 -3.30 -9.33
CA VAL A 35 -9.48 -3.63 -7.91
C VAL A 35 -10.39 -2.59 -7.29
N ARG A 36 -11.46 -3.07 -6.66
CA ARG A 36 -12.46 -2.25 -5.97
C ARG A 36 -12.60 -2.67 -4.51
N ILE A 37 -13.06 -1.74 -3.68
CA ILE A 37 -13.38 -2.03 -2.29
C ILE A 37 -14.62 -2.92 -2.26
N GLY A 38 -14.51 -4.08 -1.63
CA GLY A 38 -15.54 -5.11 -1.59
C GLY A 38 -15.28 -6.30 -2.51
N ASP A 39 -14.30 -6.22 -3.41
CA ASP A 39 -13.99 -7.33 -4.31
C ASP A 39 -13.51 -8.58 -3.57
N THR A 40 -13.93 -9.76 -4.08
CA THR A 40 -13.23 -11.01 -3.77
C THR A 40 -11.94 -11.09 -4.60
N VAL A 41 -10.81 -11.33 -3.96
CA VAL A 41 -9.49 -11.24 -4.59
C VAL A 41 -8.67 -12.52 -4.38
N LEU A 42 -7.83 -12.85 -5.36
CA LEU A 42 -6.82 -13.89 -5.25
C LEU A 42 -5.53 -13.29 -4.69
N VAL A 43 -5.07 -13.83 -3.56
CA VAL A 43 -3.86 -13.37 -2.87
C VAL A 43 -2.85 -14.51 -2.81
N GLN A 44 -1.58 -14.17 -3.05
CA GLN A 44 -0.46 -15.09 -3.04
C GLN A 44 0.67 -14.52 -2.19
N LYS A 45 1.50 -15.40 -1.61
CA LYS A 45 2.80 -15.00 -1.05
C LYS A 45 3.90 -15.11 -2.10
N ALA A 46 4.49 -13.99 -2.49
CA ALA A 46 5.72 -13.97 -3.26
C ALA A 46 6.88 -14.44 -2.36
N GLY A 47 7.65 -15.43 -2.82
CA GLY A 47 8.84 -15.92 -2.11
C GLY A 47 8.58 -16.40 -0.67
N LYS A 48 7.36 -16.90 -0.37
CA LYS A 48 6.89 -17.34 0.96
C LYS A 48 6.72 -16.25 2.04
N VAL A 49 7.01 -14.98 1.76
CA VAL A 49 7.02 -13.91 2.79
C VAL A 49 6.01 -12.79 2.53
N ILE A 50 6.02 -12.19 1.33
CA ILE A 50 5.26 -10.95 1.10
C ILE A 50 3.92 -11.27 0.42
N PRO A 51 2.77 -10.94 1.03
CA PRO A 51 1.47 -11.12 0.40
C PRO A 51 1.22 -10.06 -0.68
N GLU A 52 0.82 -10.53 -1.86
CA GLU A 52 0.48 -9.72 -3.03
C GLU A 52 -0.89 -10.13 -3.59
N LEU A 53 -1.65 -9.14 -4.04
CA LEU A 53 -2.91 -9.34 -4.76
C LEU A 53 -2.62 -9.66 -6.23
N VAL A 54 -3.00 -10.87 -6.67
CA VAL A 54 -2.75 -11.37 -8.02
C VAL A 54 -3.82 -10.86 -9.00
N LYS A 55 -5.10 -11.09 -8.68
CA LYS A 55 -6.24 -10.69 -9.51
C LYS A 55 -7.52 -10.56 -8.69
N VAL A 56 -8.51 -9.89 -9.26
CA VAL A 56 -9.89 -9.86 -8.79
C VAL A 56 -10.68 -11.03 -9.37
N ILE A 57 -11.63 -11.57 -8.61
CA ILE A 57 -12.61 -12.56 -9.06
C ILE A 57 -13.88 -11.80 -9.45
N THR A 58 -13.91 -11.26 -10.67
CA THR A 58 -14.97 -10.37 -11.15
C THR A 58 -16.34 -11.03 -11.20
N GLU A 59 -16.39 -12.36 -11.30
CA GLU A 59 -17.62 -13.16 -11.32
C GLU A 59 -18.36 -13.15 -9.97
N LYS A 60 -17.67 -12.79 -8.89
CA LYS A 60 -18.24 -12.71 -7.54
C LYS A 60 -18.73 -11.31 -7.18
N ARG A 61 -18.71 -10.38 -8.13
CA ARG A 61 -19.17 -9.01 -7.87
C ARG A 61 -20.68 -8.95 -7.68
N THR A 62 -21.12 -8.18 -6.70
CA THR A 62 -22.54 -7.89 -6.44
C THR A 62 -23.00 -6.60 -7.13
N GLY A 63 -22.05 -5.72 -7.51
CA GLY A 63 -22.32 -4.40 -8.05
C GLY A 63 -22.24 -3.28 -7.02
N ASP A 64 -22.09 -3.60 -5.73
CA ASP A 64 -21.95 -2.63 -4.63
C ASP A 64 -20.49 -2.17 -4.43
N GLU A 65 -19.55 -2.70 -5.22
CA GLU A 65 -18.13 -2.44 -5.06
C GLU A 65 -17.76 -0.99 -5.40
N LYS A 66 -16.86 -0.42 -4.61
CA LYS A 66 -16.47 1.00 -4.74
C LYS A 66 -15.12 1.13 -5.41
N ILE A 67 -15.04 1.96 -6.45
CA ILE A 67 -13.78 2.31 -7.09
C ILE A 67 -12.90 3.04 -6.06
N PHE A 68 -11.66 2.57 -5.91
CA PHE A 68 -10.66 3.22 -5.07
C PHE A 68 -9.93 4.30 -5.86
N ASP A 69 -9.73 5.47 -5.24
CA ASP A 69 -8.85 6.51 -5.75
C ASP A 69 -7.95 7.04 -4.64
N MET A 70 -6.82 7.63 -5.01
CA MET A 70 -5.88 8.18 -4.05
C MET A 70 -6.51 9.38 -3.31
N PRO A 71 -6.27 9.52 -1.99
CA PRO A 71 -6.81 10.65 -1.24
C PRO A 71 -6.21 11.95 -1.76
N LYS A 72 -6.96 13.07 -1.77
CA LYS A 72 -6.40 14.37 -2.19
C LYS A 72 -5.37 14.94 -1.21
N LYS A 73 -5.39 14.44 0.04
CA LYS A 73 -4.56 14.90 1.15
C LYS A 73 -3.83 13.74 1.81
N CYS A 74 -2.66 14.02 2.36
CA CYS A 74 -1.84 13.06 3.06
C CYS A 74 -2.55 12.62 4.35
N PRO A 75 -2.73 11.30 4.59
CA PRO A 75 -3.41 10.82 5.79
C PRO A 75 -2.64 11.12 7.10
N ALA A 76 -1.34 11.39 7.03
CA ALA A 76 -0.51 11.65 8.21
C ALA A 76 -0.43 13.13 8.62
N CYS A 77 -0.46 14.06 7.66
CA CYS A 77 -0.25 15.50 7.92
C CYS A 77 -1.25 16.42 7.23
N ASN A 78 -2.26 15.87 6.56
CA ASN A 78 -3.34 16.59 5.86
C ASN A 78 -2.87 17.56 4.74
N SER A 79 -1.59 17.52 4.36
CA SER A 79 -1.05 18.34 3.26
C SER A 79 -1.45 17.76 1.90
N ASN A 80 -1.48 18.60 0.86
CA ASN A 80 -1.76 18.14 -0.51
C ASN A 80 -0.73 17.11 -0.97
N ILE A 81 -1.20 16.13 -1.74
CA ILE A 81 -0.35 15.12 -2.34
C ILE A 81 -0.26 15.38 -3.83
N ILE A 82 0.90 15.08 -4.41
CA ILE A 82 1.15 15.28 -5.83
C ILE A 82 1.67 14.01 -6.46
N ARG A 83 1.40 13.83 -7.74
CA ARG A 83 2.07 12.86 -8.59
C ARG A 83 3.06 13.65 -9.45
N LEU A 84 4.36 13.40 -9.25
CA LEU A 84 5.41 14.09 -10.01
C LEU A 84 5.38 13.66 -11.48
N HIS A 85 5.88 14.53 -12.37
CA HIS A 85 6.00 14.19 -13.78
C HIS A 85 6.88 12.94 -13.93
N ASN A 86 6.42 11.95 -14.71
CA ASN A 86 7.05 10.64 -14.92
C ASN A 86 7.08 9.69 -13.71
N GLU A 87 6.42 10.00 -12.60
CA GLU A 87 6.27 9.06 -11.48
C GLU A 87 4.89 8.37 -11.48
N VAL A 88 4.88 7.09 -11.13
CA VAL A 88 3.64 6.31 -10.89
C VAL A 88 3.07 6.55 -9.49
N ALA A 89 3.91 6.96 -8.55
CA ALA A 89 3.55 7.07 -7.16
C ALA A 89 3.13 8.49 -6.77
N TYR A 90 2.11 8.58 -5.91
CA TYR A 90 1.77 9.84 -5.26
C TYR A 90 2.69 10.08 -4.06
N ARG A 91 3.02 11.34 -3.80
CA ARG A 91 3.90 11.74 -2.70
C ARG A 91 3.32 12.91 -1.91
N CYS A 92 3.54 12.86 -0.61
CA CYS A 92 3.48 14.04 0.25
C CYS A 92 4.81 14.81 0.12
N ILE A 93 4.74 16.08 -0.25
CA ILE A 93 5.91 16.98 -0.36
C ILE A 93 6.13 17.85 0.87
N ASN A 94 5.29 17.71 1.89
CA ASN A 94 5.46 18.47 3.13
C ASN A 94 6.70 17.97 3.90
N ALA A 95 7.73 18.81 3.99
CA ALA A 95 8.98 18.52 4.67
C ALA A 95 8.81 18.28 6.19
N VAL A 96 7.77 18.85 6.80
CA VAL A 96 7.45 18.67 8.23
C VAL A 96 6.40 17.59 8.49
N CYS A 97 6.13 16.72 7.51
CA CYS A 97 5.21 15.59 7.69
C CYS A 97 5.76 14.61 8.74
N SER A 98 4.97 14.35 9.80
CA SER A 98 5.31 13.43 10.90
C SER A 98 5.72 12.04 10.40
N ALA A 99 4.95 11.45 9.49
CA ALA A 99 5.28 10.14 8.90
C ALA A 99 6.60 10.17 8.12
N GLN A 100 6.95 11.29 7.47
CA GLN A 100 8.23 11.38 6.76
C GLN A 100 9.41 11.53 7.71
N GLN A 101 9.24 12.28 8.81
CA GLN A 101 10.28 12.42 9.82
C GLN A 101 10.54 11.09 10.53
N PHE A 102 9.49 10.40 10.92
CA PHE A 102 9.58 9.08 11.55
C PHE A 102 10.32 8.08 10.65
N GLU A 103 9.86 7.92 9.40
CA GLU A 103 10.50 6.99 8.46
C GLU A 103 11.95 7.36 8.12
N LYS A 104 12.32 8.65 8.13
CA LYS A 104 13.72 9.07 7.95
C LYS A 104 14.60 8.60 9.10
N ILE A 105 14.11 8.68 10.33
CA ILE A 105 14.84 8.21 11.52
C ILE A 105 14.99 6.70 11.48
N VAL A 106 13.88 5.97 11.20
CA VAL A 106 13.90 4.50 11.05
C VAL A 106 14.87 4.08 9.95
N HIS A 107 14.83 4.72 8.78
CA HIS A 107 15.74 4.41 7.69
C HIS A 107 17.20 4.69 8.06
N PHE A 108 17.48 5.81 8.74
CA PHE A 108 18.82 6.17 9.20
C PHE A 108 19.40 5.17 10.20
N ALA A 109 18.58 4.70 11.14
CA ALA A 109 18.98 3.70 12.13
C ALA A 109 19.06 2.27 11.58
N SER A 110 18.43 2.00 10.42
CA SER A 110 18.38 0.66 9.85
C SER A 110 19.76 0.04 9.60
N ARG A 111 19.80 -1.30 9.59
CA ARG A 111 21.00 -2.11 9.34
C ARG A 111 21.76 -1.77 8.04
N GLY A 112 21.05 -1.27 7.03
CA GLY A 112 21.65 -0.86 5.75
C GLY A 112 22.21 0.57 5.74
N ALA A 113 22.09 1.30 6.86
CA ALA A 113 22.55 2.67 7.01
C ALA A 113 23.54 2.77 8.19
N MET A 114 23.11 3.28 9.36
CA MET A 114 23.99 3.45 10.53
C MET A 114 24.01 2.26 11.48
N ASP A 115 23.13 1.27 11.29
CA ASP A 115 23.05 0.04 12.10
C ASP A 115 22.97 0.32 13.62
N ILE A 116 21.97 1.10 14.02
CA ILE A 116 21.76 1.49 15.42
C ILE A 116 20.79 0.49 16.06
N ASP A 117 21.35 -0.43 16.85
CA ASP A 117 20.56 -1.44 17.56
C ASP A 117 19.51 -0.82 18.51
N GLY A 118 18.29 -1.36 18.47
CA GLY A 118 17.18 -0.94 19.33
C GLY A 118 16.29 0.18 18.76
N TYR A 119 16.50 0.57 17.49
CA TYR A 119 15.68 1.54 16.76
C TYR A 119 15.12 0.98 15.45
#